data_AF-A0A971LZR1-F1
#
_entry.id   AF-A0A971LZR1-F1
#
_cell.length_a   1.000
_cell.length_b   1.000
_cell.length_c   1.000
_cell.angle_alpha   90.00
_cell.angle_beta   90.00
_cell.angle_gamma   90.00
#
_symmetry.space_group_name_H-M   'P 1'
#
loop_
_entity.id
_entity.type
_entity.pdbx_description
1 polymer ?
#
loop_
_entity_poly.entity_id
_entity_poly.type
_entity_poly.pdbx_seq_one_letter_code
_entity_poly.pdbx_strand_id
1 'polypeptide(L)'
;MQEDFELTLFICQSQAIQARMLAYQIYDLAKRNILQSMARILYSIFCYEKTKGSQEIPLSINITHEVLANMLGAHRVTVTKNINYVKELGIIDYKYEKIMILDPERLKKMAEDDF
;
A
#
# COMPACT_ATOMS: atom_id res chain seq x y z
N MET A 1 17.09 12.83 47.68
CA MET A 1 16.51 13.93 46.88
C MET A 1 17.26 14.17 45.57
N GLN A 2 18.60 14.33 45.56
CA GLN A 2 19.37 14.43 44.30
C GLN A 2 19.39 13.10 43.51
N GLU A 3 19.59 11.96 44.18
CA GLU A 3 19.59 10.64 43.53
C GLU A 3 18.21 10.26 42.96
N ASP A 4 17.12 10.62 43.66
CA ASP A 4 15.74 10.40 43.19
C ASP A 4 15.44 11.19 41.91
N PHE A 5 16.00 12.41 41.81
CA PHE A 5 15.86 13.26 40.64
C PHE A 5 16.63 12.70 39.44
N GLU A 6 17.86 12.23 39.64
CA GLU A 6 18.64 11.58 38.57
C GLU A 6 17.97 10.31 38.07
N LEU A 7 17.42 9.49 38.97
CA LEU A 7 16.67 8.28 38.60
C LEU A 7 15.42 8.63 37.79
N THR A 8 14.69 9.66 38.20
CA THR A 8 13.49 10.13 37.48
C THR A 8 13.86 10.65 36.08
N LEU A 9 14.94 11.44 35.99
CA LEU A 9 15.43 11.97 34.71
C LEU A 9 15.87 10.84 33.77
N PHE A 10 16.57 9.83 34.29
CA PHE A 10 16.99 8.66 33.54
C PHE A 10 15.79 7.86 33.00
N ILE A 11 14.77 7.64 33.84
CA ILE A 11 13.53 6.98 33.42
C ILE A 11 12.83 7.80 32.33
N CYS A 12 12.68 9.12 32.50
CA CYS A 12 12.08 9.99 31.49
C CYS A 12 12.82 9.94 30.15
N GLN A 13 14.16 9.97 30.17
CA GLN A 13 14.96 9.86 28.96
C GLN A 13 14.79 8.51 28.26
N SER A 14 14.81 7.41 29.03
CA SER A 14 14.57 6.06 28.51
C SER A 14 13.19 5.94 27.85
N GLN A 15 12.14 6.45 28.52
CA GLN A 15 10.77 6.46 27.98
C GLN A 15 10.66 7.33 26.72
N ALA A 16 11.33 8.48 26.67
CA ALA A 16 11.33 9.35 25.47
C ALA A 16 11.99 8.67 24.26
N ILE A 17 13.07 7.91 24.48
CA ILE A 17 13.73 7.13 23.43
C ILE A 17 12.80 6.01 22.93
N GLN A 18 12.15 5.28 23.84
CA GLN A 18 11.19 4.23 23.49
C GLN A 18 10.00 4.78 22.70
N ALA A 19 9.41 5.90 23.14
CA ALA A 19 8.31 6.54 22.43
C ALA A 19 8.71 6.97 21.01
N ARG A 20 9.94 7.49 20.84
CA ARG A 20 10.47 7.86 19.51
C ARG A 20 10.64 6.65 18.61
N MET A 21 11.18 5.53 19.13
CA MET A 21 11.32 4.30 18.34
C MET A 21 9.95 3.75 17.90
N LEU A 22 8.96 3.76 18.78
CA LEU A 22 7.60 3.32 18.45
C LEU A 22 6.95 4.25 17.40
N ALA A 23 7.14 5.56 17.51
CA ALA A 23 6.64 6.51 16.52
C ALA A 23 7.28 6.27 15.13
N TYR A 24 8.59 5.98 15.08
CA TYR A 24 9.26 5.60 13.83
C TYR A 24 8.74 4.29 13.24
N GLN A 25 8.47 3.29 14.08
CA GLN A 25 7.89 2.02 13.62
C GLN A 25 6.49 2.23 13.05
N ILE A 26 5.66 3.05 13.70
CA ILE A 26 4.33 3.44 13.19
C ILE A 26 4.47 4.21 11.87
N TYR A 27 5.43 5.12 11.78
CA TYR A 27 5.72 5.88 10.56
C TYR A 27 6.15 4.96 9.42
N ASP A 28 7.04 4.00 9.64
CA ASP A 28 7.47 3.01 8.63
C ASP A 28 6.32 2.08 8.21
N LEU A 29 5.49 1.65 9.16
CA LEU A 29 4.28 0.87 8.90
C LEU A 29 3.26 1.67 8.09
N ALA A 30 3.08 2.95 8.39
CA ALA A 30 2.20 3.86 7.65
C ALA A 30 2.75 4.18 6.25
N LYS A 31 4.09 4.30 6.11
CA LYS A 31 4.78 4.55 4.85
C LYS A 31 4.79 3.35 3.92
N ARG A 32 4.62 2.13 4.43
CA ARG A 32 4.22 0.97 3.61
C ARG A 32 2.78 1.12 3.18
N ASN A 33 2.51 2.07 2.29
CA ASN A 33 1.19 2.24 1.74
C ASN A 33 0.88 1.08 0.78
N ILE A 34 0.28 0.02 1.31
CA ILE A 34 -0.11 -1.18 0.56
C ILE A 34 -0.96 -0.79 -0.67
N LEU A 35 -1.70 0.32 -0.61
CA LEU A 35 -2.45 0.88 -1.73
C LEU A 35 -1.52 1.35 -2.87
N GLN A 36 -0.46 2.11 -2.56
CA GLN A 36 0.53 2.57 -3.55
C GLN A 36 1.28 1.38 -4.14
N SER A 37 1.74 0.44 -3.30
CA SER A 37 2.41 -0.78 -3.76
C SER A 37 1.50 -1.61 -4.67
N MET A 38 0.21 -1.71 -4.32
CA MET A 38 -0.80 -2.37 -5.16
C MET A 38 -0.95 -1.65 -6.50
N ALA A 39 -1.10 -0.32 -6.48
CA ALA A 39 -1.21 0.50 -7.68
C ALA A 39 0.03 0.34 -8.59
N ARG A 40 1.23 0.32 -8.01
CA ARG A 40 2.50 0.14 -8.73
C ARG A 40 2.61 -1.24 -9.38
N ILE A 41 2.21 -2.31 -8.68
CA ILE A 41 2.19 -3.67 -9.26
C ILE A 41 1.20 -3.73 -10.42
N LEU A 42 -0.04 -3.27 -10.21
CA LEU A 42 -1.08 -3.27 -11.25
C LEU A 42 -0.66 -2.44 -12.48
N TYR A 43 -0.07 -1.27 -12.27
CA TYR A 43 0.44 -0.42 -13.34
C TYR A 43 1.63 -1.06 -14.08
N SER A 44 2.51 -1.78 -13.39
CA SER A 44 3.62 -2.51 -14.01
C SER A 44 3.11 -3.64 -14.90
N ILE A 45 2.11 -4.40 -14.44
CA ILE A 45 1.45 -5.44 -15.26
C ILE A 45 0.76 -4.82 -16.47
N PHE A 46 0.08 -3.69 -16.29
CA PHE A 46 -0.52 -2.94 -17.40
C PHE A 46 0.51 -2.53 -18.46
N CYS A 47 1.65 -1.99 -18.05
CA CYS A 47 2.72 -1.61 -18.98
C CYS A 47 3.27 -2.82 -19.75
N TYR A 48 3.42 -3.97 -19.08
CA TYR A 48 3.89 -5.20 -19.69
C TYR A 48 2.91 -5.71 -20.77
N GLU A 49 1.62 -5.76 -20.47
CA GLU A 49 0.58 -6.17 -21.43
C GLU A 49 0.42 -5.18 -22.59
N LYS A 50 0.53 -3.86 -22.32
CA LYS A 50 0.55 -2.82 -23.35
C LYS A 50 1.69 -3.01 -24.34
N THR A 51 2.86 -3.44 -23.86
CA THR A 51 4.04 -3.72 -24.69
C THR A 51 3.85 -4.96 -25.57
N LYS A 52 3.00 -5.91 -25.17
CA LYS A 52 2.64 -7.10 -25.95
C LYS A 52 1.56 -6.86 -27.01
N GLY A 53 1.07 -5.62 -27.15
CA GLY A 53 0.11 -5.24 -28.20
C GLY A 53 -1.35 -5.18 -27.75
N SER A 54 -1.66 -5.43 -26.47
CA SER A 54 -2.99 -5.22 -25.93
C SER A 54 -3.21 -3.73 -25.64
N GLN A 55 -3.87 -3.03 -26.57
CA GLN A 55 -4.27 -1.62 -26.41
C GLN A 55 -5.72 -1.44 -25.95
N GLU A 56 -6.45 -2.53 -25.73
CA GLU A 56 -7.85 -2.45 -25.30
C GLU A 56 -7.95 -2.01 -23.83
N ILE A 57 -8.57 -0.84 -23.64
CA ILE A 57 -9.06 -0.39 -22.34
C ILE A 57 -10.56 -0.74 -22.30
N PRO A 58 -11.04 -1.46 -21.28
CA PRO A 58 -10.32 -1.89 -20.08
C PRO A 58 -9.39 -3.08 -20.29
N LEU A 59 -8.17 -3.00 -19.76
CA LEU A 59 -7.25 -4.14 -19.74
C LEU A 59 -7.66 -5.08 -18.60
N SER A 60 -7.96 -6.33 -18.92
CA SER A 60 -8.32 -7.36 -17.95
C SER A 60 -7.10 -8.18 -17.54
N ILE A 61 -6.74 -8.13 -16.26
CA ILE A 61 -5.66 -8.90 -15.63
C ILE A 61 -6.26 -10.04 -14.81
N ASN A 62 -5.88 -11.28 -15.10
CA ASN A 62 -6.27 -12.44 -14.29
C ASN A 62 -5.41 -12.49 -13.02
N ILE A 63 -5.83 -11.84 -11.95
CA ILE A 63 -5.15 -11.88 -10.66
C ILE A 63 -6.17 -11.87 -9.53
N THR A 64 -6.05 -12.83 -8.62
CA THR A 64 -6.94 -12.94 -7.46
C THR A 64 -6.45 -12.01 -6.33
N HIS A 65 -7.36 -11.65 -5.42
CA HIS A 65 -7.01 -10.85 -4.24
C HIS A 65 -5.95 -11.54 -3.37
N GLU A 66 -5.91 -12.87 -3.36
CA GLU A 66 -4.98 -13.66 -2.57
C GLU A 66 -3.58 -13.67 -3.16
N VAL A 67 -3.47 -13.76 -4.49
CA VAL A 67 -2.19 -13.61 -5.18
C VAL A 67 -1.64 -12.20 -4.97
N LEU A 68 -2.48 -11.17 -5.06
CA LEU A 68 -2.09 -9.78 -4.75
C LEU A 68 -1.65 -9.61 -3.30
N ALA A 69 -2.34 -10.23 -2.35
CA ALA A 69 -1.96 -10.21 -0.94
C ALA A 69 -0.58 -10.82 -0.71
N ASN A 70 -0.30 -11.97 -1.35
CA ASN A 70 1.00 -12.63 -1.28
C ASN A 70 2.11 -11.78 -1.91
N MET A 71 1.85 -11.14 -3.07
CA MET A 71 2.82 -10.25 -3.73
C MET A 71 3.12 -8.99 -2.90
N LEU A 72 2.13 -8.47 -2.19
CA LEU A 72 2.24 -7.26 -1.38
C LEU A 72 2.75 -7.54 0.05
N GLY A 73 2.90 -8.81 0.44
CA GLY A 73 3.20 -9.19 1.82
C GLY A 73 2.14 -8.70 2.81
N ALA A 74 0.88 -8.60 2.37
CA ALA A 74 -0.22 -8.01 3.12
C ALA A 74 -1.32 -9.05 3.39
N HIS A 75 -2.16 -8.79 4.39
CA HIS A 75 -3.34 -9.62 4.60
C HIS A 75 -4.37 -9.43 3.47
N ARG A 76 -5.03 -10.53 3.06
CA ARG A 76 -6.11 -10.54 2.06
C ARG A 76 -7.22 -9.51 2.33
N VAL A 77 -7.53 -9.27 3.60
CA VAL A 77 -8.53 -8.27 4.02
C VAL A 77 -8.09 -6.85 3.65
N THR A 78 -6.81 -6.52 3.83
CA THR A 78 -6.24 -5.21 3.49
C THR A 78 -6.25 -4.99 1.98
N VAL A 79 -5.85 -6.00 1.20
CA VAL A 79 -5.93 -5.94 -0.26
C VAL A 79 -7.37 -5.77 -0.73
N THR A 80 -8.32 -6.51 -0.16
CA THR A 80 -9.74 -6.39 -0.52
C THR A 80 -10.28 -4.98 -0.22
N LYS A 81 -9.90 -4.39 0.92
CA LYS A 81 -10.26 -2.99 1.25
C LYS A 81 -9.69 -2.01 0.22
N ASN A 82 -8.41 -2.17 -0.13
CA ASN A 82 -7.76 -1.30 -1.12
C ASN A 82 -8.37 -1.46 -2.52
N ILE A 83 -8.67 -2.69 -2.97
CA ILE A 83 -9.33 -2.93 -4.24
C ILE A 83 -10.71 -2.28 -4.28
N ASN A 84 -11.50 -2.43 -3.20
CA ASN A 84 -12.81 -1.79 -3.10
C ASN A 84 -12.70 -0.26 -3.14
N TYR A 85 -11.73 0.33 -2.43
CA TYR A 85 -11.48 1.77 -2.46
C TYR A 85 -11.13 2.27 -3.88
N VAL A 86 -10.21 1.60 -4.57
CA VAL A 86 -9.82 1.97 -5.95
C VAL A 86 -10.97 1.73 -6.94
N LYS A 87 -11.84 0.75 -6.66
CA LYS A 87 -13.06 0.48 -7.42
C LYS A 87 -14.12 1.56 -7.24
N GLU A 88 -14.34 2.03 -6.02
CA GLU A 88 -15.27 3.15 -5.73
C GLU A 88 -14.82 4.44 -6.43
N LEU A 89 -13.51 4.63 -6.61
CA LEU A 89 -12.94 5.74 -7.38
C LEU A 89 -13.03 5.58 -8.90
N GLY A 90 -13.52 4.43 -9.39
CA GLY A 90 -13.71 4.13 -10.81
C GLY A 90 -12.40 3.90 -11.58
N ILE A 91 -11.30 3.63 -10.88
CA ILE A 91 -9.97 3.45 -11.50
C ILE A 91 -9.78 2.00 -11.96
N ILE A 92 -10.31 1.05 -11.17
CA ILE A 92 -10.34 -0.38 -11.50
C ILE A 92 -11.76 -0.93 -11.31
N ASP A 93 -12.06 -2.05 -11.93
CA ASP A 93 -13.19 -2.90 -11.55
C ASP A 93 -12.70 -4.32 -11.33
N TYR A 94 -13.47 -5.11 -10.59
CA TYR A 94 -13.18 -6.51 -10.33
C TYR A 94 -14.43 -7.34 -10.63
N LYS A 95 -14.29 -8.26 -11.60
CA LYS A 95 -15.34 -9.21 -11.99
C LYS A 95 -14.71 -10.55 -12.39
N TYR A 96 -15.38 -11.65 -12.04
CA TYR A 96 -14.98 -13.01 -12.45
C TYR A 96 -13.50 -13.35 -12.20
N GLU A 97 -12.95 -12.95 -11.04
CA GLU A 97 -11.53 -13.16 -10.69
C GLU A 97 -10.52 -12.41 -11.56
N LYS A 98 -10.98 -11.36 -12.24
CA LYS A 98 -10.17 -10.49 -13.08
C LYS A 98 -10.26 -9.05 -12.60
N ILE A 99 -9.12 -8.39 -12.57
CA ILE A 99 -9.02 -6.94 -12.33
C ILE A 99 -9.00 -6.25 -13.70
N MET A 100 -9.97 -5.38 -13.92
CA MET A 100 -10.08 -4.53 -15.11
C MET A 100 -9.53 -3.15 -14.79
N ILE A 101 -8.50 -2.71 -15.50
CA ILE A 101 -7.97 -1.36 -15.37
C ILE A 101 -8.76 -0.43 -16.28
N LEU A 102 -9.52 0.49 -15.69
CA LEU A 102 -10.37 1.46 -16.38
C LEU A 102 -9.61 2.75 -16.67
N ASP A 103 -8.85 3.26 -15.68
CA ASP A 103 -8.09 4.50 -15.79
C ASP A 103 -6.61 4.28 -15.38
N PRO A 104 -5.73 3.93 -16.34
CA PRO A 104 -4.32 3.69 -16.05
C PRO A 104 -3.55 4.96 -15.65
N GLU A 105 -4.00 6.15 -16.03
CA GLU A 105 -3.33 7.42 -15.69
C GLU A 105 -3.55 7.77 -14.22
N ARG A 106 -4.78 7.61 -13.72
CA ARG A 106 -5.04 7.76 -12.28
C ARG A 106 -4.35 6.67 -11.45
N LEU A 107 -4.30 5.44 -11.95
CA LEU A 107 -3.57 4.36 -11.30
C LEU A 107 -2.06 4.67 -11.20
N LYS A 108 -1.48 5.26 -12.25
CA LYS A 108 -0.09 5.73 -12.26
C LYS A 108 0.16 6.80 -11.20
N LYS A 109 -0.69 7.82 -11.14
CA LYS A 109 -0.56 8.89 -10.12
C LYS A 109 -0.60 8.31 -8.70
N MET A 110 -1.50 7.37 -8.43
CA MET A 110 -1.52 6.66 -7.14
C MET A 110 -0.26 5.84 -6.85
N ALA A 111 0.48 5.40 -7.87
CA ALA A 111 1.74 4.68 -7.72
C ALA A 111 2.96 5.60 -7.55
N GLU A 112 2.80 6.90 -7.89
CA GLU A 112 3.85 7.93 -7.85
C GLU A 112 3.67 8.92 -6.69
N ASP A 113 2.46 9.08 -6.15
CA ASP A 113 2.18 9.95 -5.01
C ASP A 113 2.87 9.41 -3.74
N ASP A 114 4.01 10.01 -3.38
CA ASP A 114 4.62 9.94 -2.05
C ASP A 114 3.74 10.72 -1.06
N PHE A 115 2.85 10.01 -0.35
CA PHE A 115 2.24 10.50 0.89
C PHE A 115 3.06 10.04 2.10
#